data_AF-A0A963D1H1-F1
#
_entry.id   AF-A0A963D1H1-F1
#
_cell.length_a   1.000
_cell.length_b   1.000
_cell.length_c   1.000
_cell.angle_alpha   90.00
_cell.angle_beta   90.00
_cell.angle_gamma   90.00
#
_symmetry.space_group_name_H-M   'P 1'
#
loop_
_entity.id
_entity.type
_entity.pdbx_description
1 polymer ?
#
loop_
_entity_poly.entity_id
_entity_poly.type
_entity_poly.pdbx_seq_one_letter_code
_entity_poly.pdbx_strand_id
1 'polypeptide(L)'
;MAATSLLALIDDIATLLDDVAVLTKVAAKKTAGVLGDDLALNAQQVTGVTADRELPVVWAVAKGSFRNKAILVPAALAISAFAPWAVIPLLMMGGAFLCFEGFEKLAHKFLHRDVEDAAHHEELVGALADPGIDPVAYEADKIKGAIRTDFILSAEIIAITLGTVADAPFTTQLTVLVGIAILITIGVYGVVAGIVKLDDLGLHLTRRSGDTGSASFQRKIGRGILIAAPWLMRGLSVLGTAAMFL
;
A
#
# COMPACT_ATOMS: atom_id res chain seq x y z
N MET A 1 33.06 -32.27 19.34
CA MET A 1 33.21 -30.80 19.44
C MET A 1 32.69 -30.05 18.21
N ALA A 2 32.86 -30.53 16.98
CA ALA A 2 32.29 -29.86 15.79
C ALA A 2 30.75 -29.92 15.71
N ALA A 3 30.13 -31.07 16.00
CA ALA A 3 28.67 -31.22 15.97
C ALA A 3 27.94 -30.36 17.01
N THR A 4 28.52 -30.22 18.20
CA THR A 4 27.98 -29.36 19.28
C THR A 4 28.08 -27.88 18.96
N SER A 5 29.14 -27.44 18.24
CA SER A 5 29.27 -26.07 17.77
C SER A 5 28.30 -25.73 16.62
N LEU A 6 28.03 -26.69 15.73
CA LEU A 6 27.03 -26.52 14.68
C LEU A 6 25.61 -26.46 15.25
N LEU A 7 25.28 -27.31 16.22
CA LEU A 7 23.98 -27.31 16.88
C LEU A 7 23.75 -26.00 17.66
N ALA A 8 24.75 -25.49 18.35
CA ALA A 8 24.68 -24.18 19.02
C ALA A 8 24.47 -23.04 18.01
N LEU A 9 25.17 -23.04 16.87
CA LEU A 9 24.98 -22.03 15.82
C LEU A 9 23.57 -22.07 15.23
N ILE A 10 23.01 -23.28 15.03
CA ILE A 10 21.64 -23.45 14.53
C ILE A 10 20.63 -22.95 15.58
N ASP A 11 20.88 -23.18 16.87
CA ASP A 11 20.04 -22.69 17.96
C ASP A 11 20.07 -21.15 18.06
N ASP A 12 21.24 -20.53 17.91
CA ASP A 12 21.40 -19.07 17.83
C ASP A 12 20.68 -18.48 16.62
N ILE A 13 20.73 -19.16 15.46
CA ILE A 13 19.97 -18.74 14.28
C ILE A 13 18.47 -18.89 14.53
N ALA A 14 18.03 -19.99 15.14
CA ALA A 14 16.62 -20.25 15.42
C ALA A 14 16.03 -19.21 16.38
N THR A 15 16.75 -18.87 17.45
CA THR A 15 16.35 -17.82 18.40
C THR A 15 16.29 -16.44 17.76
N LEU A 16 17.29 -16.07 16.94
CA LEU A 16 17.24 -14.82 16.17
C LEU A 16 16.06 -14.77 15.19
N LEU A 17 15.74 -15.88 14.53
CA LEU A 17 14.60 -15.96 13.63
C LEU A 17 13.26 -15.85 14.37
N ASP A 18 13.16 -16.40 15.59
CA ASP A 18 11.97 -16.26 16.42
C ASP A 18 11.75 -14.80 16.84
N ASP A 19 12.80 -14.12 17.30
CA ASP A 19 12.75 -12.69 17.61
C ASP A 19 12.35 -11.84 16.40
N VAL A 20 12.94 -12.11 15.24
CA VAL A 20 12.58 -11.46 13.97
C VAL A 20 11.10 -11.71 13.65
N ALA A 21 10.61 -12.94 13.80
CA ALA A 21 9.22 -13.27 13.50
C ALA A 21 8.24 -12.56 14.44
N VAL A 22 8.52 -12.52 15.74
CA VAL A 22 7.71 -11.83 16.74
C VAL A 22 7.71 -10.32 16.48
N LEU A 23 8.88 -9.71 16.30
CA LEU A 23 8.99 -8.27 16.08
C LEU A 23 8.40 -7.84 14.73
N THR A 24 8.58 -8.64 13.68
CA THR A 24 7.92 -8.43 12.38
C THR A 24 6.40 -8.48 12.54
N LYS A 25 5.87 -9.44 13.31
CA LYS A 25 4.43 -9.54 13.57
C LYS A 25 3.89 -8.33 14.34
N VAL A 26 4.62 -7.85 15.35
CA VAL A 26 4.23 -6.66 16.12
C VAL A 26 4.29 -5.41 15.25
N ALA A 27 5.36 -5.24 14.47
CA ALA A 27 5.51 -4.13 13.53
C ALA A 27 4.37 -4.13 12.50
N ALA A 28 4.12 -5.27 11.85
CA ALA A 28 3.04 -5.43 10.88
C ALA A 28 1.66 -5.11 11.49
N LYS A 29 1.43 -5.50 12.75
CA LYS A 29 0.18 -5.16 13.46
C LYS A 29 0.07 -3.65 13.70
N LYS A 30 1.14 -2.99 14.15
CA LYS A 30 1.15 -1.54 14.40
C LYS A 30 1.05 -0.71 13.11
N THR A 31 1.51 -1.25 11.98
CA THR A 31 1.41 -0.59 10.67
C THR A 31 0.14 -0.97 9.93
N ALA A 32 -0.74 -1.82 10.48
CA ALA A 32 -1.93 -2.32 9.79
C ALA A 32 -2.91 -1.20 9.40
N GLY A 33 -3.03 -0.16 10.25
CA GLY A 33 -3.84 1.03 9.95
C GLY A 33 -3.34 1.79 8.72
N VAL A 34 -2.06 2.13 8.73
CA VAL A 34 -1.37 2.85 7.64
C VAL A 34 -1.34 2.01 6.36
N LEU A 35 -1.18 0.69 6.48
CA LEU A 35 -1.17 -0.24 5.35
C LEU A 35 -2.53 -0.33 4.65
N GLY A 36 -3.62 -0.27 5.42
CA GLY A 36 -4.97 -0.22 4.85
C GLY A 36 -5.21 1.06 4.04
N ASP A 37 -4.63 2.18 4.49
CA ASP A 37 -4.67 3.44 3.74
C ASP A 37 -3.79 3.41 2.49
N ASP A 38 -2.57 2.87 2.59
CA ASP A 38 -1.68 2.66 1.44
C ASP A 38 -2.34 1.82 0.35
N LEU A 39 -3.00 0.73 0.74
CA LEU A 39 -3.83 -0.09 -0.15
C LEU A 39 -4.93 0.71 -0.85
N ALA A 40 -5.67 1.54 -0.11
CA ALA A 40 -6.77 2.32 -0.66
C ALA A 40 -6.27 3.41 -1.62
N LEU A 41 -5.24 4.16 -1.22
CA LEU A 41 -4.67 5.24 -2.01
C LEU A 41 -3.99 4.72 -3.28
N ASN A 42 -3.22 3.62 -3.21
CA ASN A 42 -2.64 3.02 -4.42
C ASN A 42 -3.70 2.45 -5.36
N ALA A 43 -4.73 1.79 -4.83
CA ALA A 43 -5.82 1.29 -5.67
C ALA A 43 -6.54 2.42 -6.40
N GLN A 44 -6.80 3.55 -5.72
CA GLN A 44 -7.41 4.73 -6.32
C GLN A 44 -6.50 5.40 -7.35
N GLN A 45 -5.20 5.54 -7.06
CA GLN A 45 -4.26 6.24 -7.94
C GLN A 45 -4.01 5.51 -9.26
N VAL A 46 -4.20 4.20 -9.32
CA VAL A 46 -4.07 3.40 -10.55
C VAL A 46 -5.36 3.40 -11.39
N THR A 47 -6.50 3.75 -10.79
CA THR A 47 -7.77 3.84 -11.53
C THR A 47 -7.80 5.04 -12.48
N GLY A 48 -8.47 4.88 -13.62
CA GLY A 48 -8.62 5.91 -14.67
C GLY A 48 -7.61 5.81 -15.81
N VAL A 49 -6.70 4.84 -15.78
CA VAL A 49 -5.86 4.47 -16.92
C VAL A 49 -6.65 3.49 -17.80
N THR A 50 -6.32 3.41 -19.09
CA THR A 50 -6.92 2.40 -19.98
C THR A 50 -6.70 0.99 -19.39
N ALA A 51 -7.74 0.15 -19.41
CA ALA A 51 -7.75 -1.16 -18.72
C ALA A 51 -6.55 -2.06 -19.09
N ASP A 52 -6.08 -1.98 -20.34
CA ASP A 52 -4.91 -2.72 -20.83
C ASP A 52 -3.57 -2.24 -20.24
N ARG A 53 -3.55 -1.08 -19.59
CA ARG A 53 -2.35 -0.43 -19.04
C ARG A 53 -2.33 -0.29 -17.53
N GLU A 54 -3.39 -0.68 -16.83
CA GLU A 54 -3.45 -0.63 -15.36
C GLU A 54 -2.36 -1.51 -14.71
N LEU A 55 -2.19 -2.77 -15.15
CA LEU A 55 -1.15 -3.67 -14.62
C LEU A 55 0.29 -3.16 -14.84
N PRO A 56 0.67 -2.68 -16.05
CA PRO A 56 1.95 -2.00 -16.26
C PRO A 56 2.18 -0.81 -15.33
N VAL A 57 1.15 -0.01 -15.05
CA VAL A 57 1.23 1.12 -14.13
C VAL A 57 1.47 0.63 -12.70
N VAL A 58 0.69 -0.34 -12.19
CA VAL A 58 0.93 -0.96 -10.86
C VAL A 58 2.38 -1.43 -10.74
N TRP A 59 2.90 -2.09 -11.78
CA TRP A 59 4.27 -2.59 -11.79
C TRP A 59 5.31 -1.46 -11.76
N ALA A 60 5.09 -0.37 -12.50
CA ALA A 60 5.96 0.80 -12.50
C ALA A 60 5.99 1.46 -11.12
N VAL A 61 4.82 1.62 -10.48
CA VAL A 61 4.71 2.16 -9.12
C VAL A 61 5.38 1.23 -8.11
N ALA A 62 5.13 -0.08 -8.18
CA ALA A 62 5.78 -1.07 -7.31
C ALA A 62 7.31 -1.02 -7.41
N LYS A 63 7.86 -0.87 -8.62
CA LYS A 63 9.31 -0.71 -8.83
C LYS A 63 9.83 0.61 -8.24
N GLY A 64 9.06 1.69 -8.35
CA GLY A 64 9.37 2.98 -7.73
C GLY A 64 9.36 2.91 -6.20
N SER A 65 8.31 2.32 -5.63
CA SER A 65 8.15 2.04 -4.20
C SER A 65 9.30 1.22 -3.63
N PHE A 66 9.72 0.17 -4.36
CA PHE A 66 10.85 -0.64 -3.94
C PHE A 66 12.16 0.17 -3.86
N ARG A 67 12.40 1.08 -4.82
CA ARG A 67 13.54 2.00 -4.79
C ARG A 67 13.45 2.98 -3.64
N ASN A 68 12.26 3.52 -3.35
CA ASN A 68 12.02 4.38 -2.20
C ASN A 68 12.37 3.68 -0.89
N LYS A 69 11.85 2.47 -0.69
CA LYS A 69 12.11 1.66 0.51
C LYS A 69 13.58 1.25 0.63
N ALA A 70 14.26 0.99 -0.49
CA ALA A 70 15.71 0.74 -0.50
C ALA A 70 16.56 1.96 -0.04
N ILE A 71 16.00 3.17 -0.09
CA ILE A 71 16.64 4.39 0.45
C ILE A 71 16.20 4.64 1.89
N LEU A 72 14.90 4.50 2.18
CA LEU A 72 14.31 4.75 3.49
C LEU A 72 14.84 3.78 4.57
N VAL A 73 15.00 2.50 4.26
CA VAL A 73 15.45 1.49 5.24
C VAL A 73 16.88 1.79 5.74
N PRO A 74 17.89 1.98 4.86
CA PRO A 74 19.22 2.40 5.30
C PRO A 74 19.22 3.75 6.03
N ALA A 75 18.41 4.72 5.59
CA ALA A 75 18.30 6.01 6.26
C ALA A 75 17.75 5.86 7.70
N ALA A 76 16.71 5.05 7.89
CA ALA A 76 16.14 4.74 9.20
C ALA A 76 17.14 4.03 10.12
N LEU A 77 17.87 3.04 9.59
CA LEU A 77 18.93 2.35 10.33
C LEU A 77 20.09 3.29 10.69
N ALA A 78 20.48 4.20 9.78
CA ALA A 78 21.49 5.21 10.06
C ALA A 78 21.05 6.15 11.18
N ILE A 79 19.79 6.60 11.17
CA ILE A 79 19.22 7.41 12.27
C ILE A 79 19.30 6.63 13.59
N SER A 80 18.89 5.36 13.60
CA SER A 80 18.97 4.54 14.81
C SER A 80 20.41 4.35 15.32
N ALA A 81 21.38 4.18 14.43
CA ALA A 81 22.78 3.99 14.79
C ALA A 81 23.48 5.26 15.29
N PHE A 82 23.25 6.41 14.62
CA PHE A 82 24.00 7.66 14.88
C PHE A 82 23.24 8.65 15.76
N ALA A 83 21.91 8.60 15.77
CA ALA A 83 21.05 9.50 16.52
C ALA A 83 19.82 8.76 17.07
N PRO A 84 19.99 7.73 17.92
CA PRO A 84 18.88 6.95 18.47
C PRO A 84 17.87 7.83 19.24
N TRP A 85 18.34 8.94 19.84
CA TRP A 85 17.48 9.93 20.48
C TRP A 85 16.48 10.59 19.51
N ALA A 86 16.76 10.60 18.21
CA ALA A 86 15.88 11.17 17.18
C ALA A 86 14.72 10.24 16.79
N VAL A 87 14.80 8.94 17.13
CA VAL A 87 13.74 7.96 16.83
C VAL A 87 12.45 8.32 17.56
N ILE A 88 12.53 8.64 18.86
CA ILE A 88 11.36 9.03 19.67
C ILE A 88 10.66 10.30 19.12
N PRO A 89 11.34 11.44 18.87
CA PRO A 89 10.68 12.62 18.31
C PRO A 89 10.18 12.39 16.88
N LEU A 90 10.86 11.60 16.04
CA LEU A 90 10.35 11.20 14.73
C LEU A 90 9.04 10.41 14.85
N LEU A 91 8.98 9.45 15.79
CA LEU A 91 7.77 8.68 16.09
C LEU A 91 6.65 9.56 16.63
N MET A 92 6.95 10.50 17.53
CA MET A 92 5.97 11.43 18.08
C MET A 92 5.41 12.36 16.99
N MET A 93 6.25 12.84 16.08
CA MET A 93 5.80 13.62 14.91
C MET A 93 4.96 12.77 13.95
N GLY A 94 5.37 11.53 13.64
CA GLY A 94 4.59 10.62 12.82
C GLY A 94 3.23 10.28 13.45
N GLY A 95 3.21 9.99 14.76
CA GLY A 95 1.97 9.76 15.50
C GLY A 95 1.06 10.98 15.56
N ALA A 96 1.62 12.19 15.71
CA ALA A 96 0.85 13.42 15.65
C ALA A 96 0.24 13.67 14.25
N PHE A 97 1.01 13.40 13.19
CA PHE A 97 0.55 13.48 11.81
C PHE A 97 -0.59 12.49 11.53
N LEU A 98 -0.44 11.24 11.98
CA LEU A 98 -1.51 10.24 11.89
C LEU A 98 -2.79 10.63 12.64
N CYS A 99 -2.66 11.18 13.85
CA CYS A 99 -3.81 11.68 14.60
C CYS A 99 -4.51 12.82 13.86
N PHE A 100 -3.73 13.71 13.22
CA PHE A 100 -4.26 14.78 12.39
C PHE A 100 -4.98 14.22 11.16
N GLU A 101 -4.35 13.32 10.39
CA GLU A 101 -4.94 12.74 9.18
C GLU A 101 -6.17 11.88 9.49
N GLY A 102 -6.15 11.12 10.59
CA GLY A 102 -7.30 10.36 11.08
C GLY A 102 -8.48 11.26 11.46
N PHE A 103 -8.20 12.40 12.10
CA PHE A 103 -9.23 13.40 12.41
C PHE A 103 -9.75 14.10 11.15
N GLU A 104 -8.87 14.49 10.24
CA GLU A 104 -9.24 15.15 8.98
C GLU A 104 -10.15 14.24 8.14
N LYS A 105 -9.81 12.97 7.96
CA LYS A 105 -10.65 11.99 7.23
C LYS A 105 -12.03 11.81 7.87
N LEU A 106 -12.12 11.80 9.20
CA LEU A 106 -13.41 11.79 9.90
C LEU A 106 -14.19 13.09 9.68
N ALA A 107 -13.54 14.24 9.88
CA ALA A 107 -14.15 15.55 9.73
C ALA A 107 -14.66 15.76 8.30
N HIS A 108 -13.88 15.44 7.28
CA HIS A 108 -14.26 15.55 5.87
C HIS A 108 -15.49 14.71 5.55
N LYS A 109 -15.55 13.47 6.05
CA LYS A 109 -16.66 12.54 5.84
C LYS A 109 -17.97 13.02 6.49
N PHE A 110 -17.89 13.76 7.60
CA PHE A 110 -19.05 14.26 8.33
C PHE A 110 -19.43 15.71 7.99
N LEU A 111 -18.49 16.56 7.58
CA LEU A 111 -18.73 17.99 7.31
C LEU A 111 -18.82 18.36 5.82
N HIS A 112 -18.21 17.64 4.87
CA HIS A 112 -18.01 18.14 3.49
C HIS A 112 -18.62 17.24 2.40
N ARG A 113 -19.63 16.44 2.73
CA ARG A 113 -20.23 15.46 1.80
C ARG A 113 -20.91 16.06 0.56
N ASP A 114 -21.31 17.33 0.58
CA ASP A 114 -22.22 17.87 -0.45
C ASP A 114 -21.61 19.02 -1.31
N VAL A 115 -20.44 19.58 -0.96
CA VAL A 115 -19.90 20.80 -1.63
C VAL A 115 -18.62 20.52 -2.43
N GLU A 116 -17.72 19.65 -1.96
CA GLU A 116 -16.46 19.34 -2.68
C GLU A 116 -16.60 18.25 -3.73
N ASP A 117 -17.51 17.27 -3.54
CA ASP A 117 -17.80 16.27 -4.58
C ASP A 117 -18.33 16.93 -5.88
N ALA A 118 -19.02 18.08 -5.75
CA ALA A 118 -19.48 18.87 -6.90
C ALA A 118 -18.32 19.64 -7.57
N ALA A 119 -17.40 20.22 -6.80
CA ALA A 119 -16.24 20.96 -7.31
C ALA A 119 -15.20 20.03 -7.95
N HIS A 120 -14.96 18.85 -7.35
CA HIS A 120 -14.04 17.86 -7.91
C HIS A 120 -14.60 17.18 -9.16
N HIS A 121 -15.93 17.04 -9.26
CA HIS A 121 -16.59 16.62 -10.50
C HIS A 121 -16.44 17.68 -11.61
N GLU A 122 -16.54 18.96 -11.29
CA GLU A 122 -16.37 20.05 -12.26
C GLU A 122 -14.91 20.17 -12.75
N GLU A 123 -13.93 19.95 -11.86
CA GLU A 123 -12.51 19.91 -12.20
C GLU A 123 -12.12 18.66 -13.02
N LEU A 124 -12.66 17.48 -12.69
CA LEU A 124 -12.50 16.27 -13.51
C LEU A 124 -13.13 16.42 -14.90
N VAL A 125 -14.30 17.05 -14.99
CA VAL A 125 -14.99 17.31 -16.27
C VAL A 125 -14.20 18.33 -17.10
N GLY A 126 -13.54 19.31 -16.47
CA GLY A 126 -12.63 20.26 -17.12
C GLY A 126 -11.35 19.59 -17.65
N ALA A 127 -10.75 18.66 -16.89
CA ALA A 127 -9.55 17.93 -17.29
C ALA A 127 -9.82 16.87 -18.37
N LEU A 128 -11.02 16.26 -18.39
CA LEU A 128 -11.46 15.30 -19.41
C LEU A 128 -11.88 15.98 -20.73
N ALA A 129 -12.06 17.30 -20.74
CA ALA A 129 -12.45 18.07 -21.92
C ALA A 129 -11.27 18.56 -22.78
N ASP A 130 -10.02 18.34 -22.36
CA ASP A 130 -8.83 18.74 -23.12
C ASP A 130 -8.43 17.63 -24.12
N PRO A 131 -8.64 17.82 -25.44
CA PRO A 131 -8.35 16.81 -26.45
C PRO A 131 -6.83 16.62 -26.71
N GLY A 132 -5.97 17.37 -26.00
CA GLY A 132 -4.52 17.39 -26.19
C GLY A 132 -3.69 16.59 -25.18
N ILE A 133 -4.31 15.88 -24.23
CA ILE A 133 -3.54 15.13 -23.21
C ILE A 133 -2.86 13.92 -23.87
N ASP A 134 -1.53 13.96 -23.92
CA ASP A 134 -0.72 12.81 -24.29
C ASP A 134 -0.95 11.69 -23.25
N PRO A 135 -1.53 10.53 -23.64
CA PRO A 135 -1.80 9.44 -22.72
C PRO A 135 -0.53 8.95 -22.00
N VAL A 136 0.65 9.09 -22.63
CA VAL A 136 1.93 8.71 -22.02
C VAL A 136 2.33 9.70 -20.93
N ALA A 137 2.11 11.00 -21.14
CA ALA A 137 2.37 12.02 -20.14
C ALA A 137 1.44 11.89 -18.93
N TYR A 138 0.17 11.56 -19.17
CA TYR A 138 -0.82 11.29 -18.13
C TYR A 138 -0.46 10.06 -17.29
N GLU A 139 -0.10 8.94 -17.93
CA GLU A 139 0.38 7.73 -17.24
C GLU A 139 1.63 8.01 -16.39
N ALA A 140 2.59 8.77 -16.94
CA ALA A 140 3.82 9.11 -16.23
C ALA A 140 3.56 9.98 -15.00
N ASP A 141 2.63 10.93 -15.08
CA ASP A 141 2.26 11.78 -13.95
C ASP A 141 1.54 10.98 -12.86
N LYS A 142 0.62 10.07 -13.24
CA LYS A 142 -0.04 9.13 -12.31
C LYS A 142 0.97 8.23 -11.60
N ILE A 143 1.93 7.66 -12.33
CA ILE A 143 3.01 6.85 -11.73
C ILE A 143 3.83 7.70 -10.75
N LYS A 144 4.20 8.92 -11.13
CA LYS A 144 5.00 9.82 -10.29
C LYS A 144 4.26 10.26 -9.04
N GLY A 145 2.97 10.58 -9.16
CA GLY A 145 2.08 10.90 -8.05
C GLY A 145 1.99 9.73 -7.07
N ALA A 146 1.77 8.52 -7.59
CA ALA A 146 1.66 7.33 -6.75
C ALA A 146 2.97 6.99 -6.02
N ILE A 147 4.13 7.12 -6.69
CA ILE A 147 5.43 6.91 -6.06
C ILE A 147 5.69 7.94 -4.94
N ARG A 148 5.21 9.19 -5.07
CA ARG A 148 5.35 10.21 -4.03
C ARG A 148 4.48 9.92 -2.83
N THR A 149 3.21 9.56 -3.04
CA THR A 149 2.30 9.18 -1.97
C THR A 149 2.82 7.94 -1.23
N ASP A 150 3.25 6.90 -1.96
CA ASP A 150 3.88 5.71 -1.39
C ASP A 150 5.15 6.04 -0.59
N PHE A 151 5.97 7.01 -1.02
CA PHE A 151 7.17 7.42 -0.27
C PHE A 151 6.80 7.93 1.14
N ILE A 152 5.77 8.76 1.24
CA ILE A 152 5.32 9.36 2.51
C ILE A 152 4.77 8.26 3.42
N LEU A 153 3.84 7.44 2.90
CA LEU A 153 3.27 6.30 3.64
C LEU A 153 4.34 5.29 4.06
N SER A 154 5.29 5.00 3.17
CA SER A 154 6.41 4.10 3.47
C SER A 154 7.32 4.66 4.55
N ALA A 155 7.61 5.97 4.56
CA ALA A 155 8.43 6.59 5.59
C ALA A 155 7.80 6.41 6.96
N GLU A 156 6.47 6.52 7.04
CA GLU A 156 5.70 6.35 8.26
C GLU A 156 5.72 4.90 8.77
N ILE A 157 5.45 3.94 7.89
CA ILE A 157 5.51 2.50 8.19
C ILE A 157 6.91 2.10 8.67
N ILE A 158 7.95 2.61 8.01
CA ILE A 158 9.35 2.37 8.38
C ILE A 158 9.68 3.02 9.72
N ALA A 159 9.18 4.22 10.01
CA ALA A 159 9.35 4.86 11.31
C ALA A 159 8.69 4.05 12.44
N ILE A 160 7.43 3.61 12.29
CA ILE A 160 6.71 2.77 13.26
C ILE A 160 7.44 1.43 13.48
N THR A 161 7.93 0.83 12.39
CA THR A 161 8.71 -0.41 12.44
C THR A 161 9.99 -0.20 13.21
N LEU A 162 10.75 0.87 12.88
CA LEU A 162 11.99 1.23 13.58
C LEU A 162 11.74 1.44 15.07
N GLY A 163 10.67 2.15 15.44
CA GLY A 163 10.27 2.34 16.83
C GLY A 163 9.93 1.04 17.57
N THR A 164 9.45 0.03 16.85
CA THR A 164 9.11 -1.28 17.44
C THR A 164 10.35 -2.13 17.69
N VAL A 165 11.41 -1.93 16.92
CA VAL A 165 12.67 -2.69 17.02
C VAL A 165 13.83 -1.85 17.58
N ALA A 166 13.57 -0.63 18.06
CA ALA A 166 14.60 0.32 18.44
C ALA A 166 15.59 -0.23 19.50
N ASP A 167 15.09 -1.06 20.43
CA ASP A 167 15.88 -1.67 21.50
C ASP A 167 16.49 -3.03 21.11
N ALA A 168 16.19 -3.54 19.91
CA ALA A 168 16.70 -4.83 19.43
C ALA A 168 18.12 -4.71 18.84
N PRO A 169 18.89 -5.81 18.77
CA PRO A 169 20.18 -5.82 18.09
C PRO A 169 20.08 -5.38 16.62
N PHE A 170 21.13 -4.76 16.09
CA PHE A 170 21.16 -4.24 14.71
C PHE A 170 20.74 -5.28 13.66
N THR A 171 21.19 -6.53 13.79
CA THR A 171 20.83 -7.62 12.87
C THR A 171 19.31 -7.85 12.83
N THR A 172 18.67 -7.83 13.99
CA THR A 172 17.22 -7.97 14.13
C THR A 172 16.51 -6.76 13.53
N GLN A 173 16.98 -5.54 13.82
CA GLN A 173 16.41 -4.31 13.23
C GLN A 173 16.46 -4.33 11.70
N LEU A 174 17.63 -4.64 11.14
CA LEU A 174 17.84 -4.74 9.70
C LEU A 174 16.91 -5.78 9.08
N THR A 175 16.86 -6.98 9.66
CA THR A 175 16.06 -8.08 9.11
C THR A 175 14.56 -7.77 9.16
N VAL A 176 14.07 -7.20 10.27
CA VAL A 176 12.67 -6.81 10.42
C VAL A 176 12.31 -5.67 9.45
N LEU A 177 13.13 -4.62 9.35
CA LEU A 177 12.86 -3.49 8.46
C LEU A 177 12.85 -3.90 6.98
N VAL A 178 13.83 -4.72 6.55
CA VAL A 178 13.87 -5.25 5.19
C VAL A 178 12.68 -6.20 4.96
N GLY A 179 12.37 -7.07 5.91
CA GLY A 179 11.24 -7.99 5.85
C GLY A 179 9.91 -7.27 5.68
N ILE A 180 9.66 -6.24 6.50
CA ILE A 180 8.46 -5.38 6.41
C ILE A 180 8.42 -4.63 5.08
N ALA A 181 9.53 -4.01 4.65
CA ALA A 181 9.59 -3.29 3.39
C ALA A 181 9.20 -4.19 2.19
N ILE A 182 9.72 -5.42 2.15
CA ILE A 182 9.40 -6.40 1.11
C ILE A 182 7.95 -6.89 1.25
N LEU A 183 7.54 -7.30 2.45
CA LEU A 183 6.20 -7.83 2.71
C LEU A 183 5.12 -6.85 2.29
N ILE A 184 5.28 -5.58 2.63
CA ILE A 184 4.31 -4.53 2.31
C ILE A 184 4.33 -4.23 0.82
N THR A 185 5.50 -4.14 0.18
CA THR A 185 5.56 -3.93 -1.27
C THR A 185 4.87 -5.08 -2.02
N ILE A 186 5.13 -6.34 -1.66
CA ILE A 186 4.48 -7.47 -2.33
C ILE A 186 2.98 -7.53 -1.98
N GLY A 187 2.64 -7.33 -0.71
CA GLY A 187 1.27 -7.41 -0.21
C GLY A 187 0.36 -6.35 -0.82
N VAL A 188 0.76 -5.07 -0.73
CA VAL A 188 -0.02 -3.94 -1.21
C VAL A 188 -0.20 -4.00 -2.73
N TYR A 189 0.91 -4.00 -3.48
CA TYR A 189 0.84 -4.02 -4.94
C TYR A 189 0.30 -5.35 -5.49
N GLY A 190 0.46 -6.46 -4.76
CA GLY A 190 -0.15 -7.74 -5.10
C GLY A 190 -1.67 -7.73 -4.98
N VAL A 191 -2.21 -7.14 -3.90
CA VAL A 191 -3.67 -6.95 -3.74
C VAL A 191 -4.19 -6.00 -4.82
N VAL A 192 -3.53 -4.86 -5.05
CA VAL A 192 -3.93 -3.89 -6.08
C VAL A 192 -3.94 -4.53 -7.47
N ALA A 193 -2.88 -5.25 -7.85
CA ALA A 193 -2.84 -6.00 -9.11
C ALA A 193 -3.93 -7.07 -9.20
N GLY A 194 -4.25 -7.73 -8.07
CA GLY A 194 -5.34 -8.68 -7.98
C GLY A 194 -6.70 -8.05 -8.24
N ILE A 195 -6.97 -6.86 -7.69
CA ILE A 195 -8.21 -6.11 -7.90
C ILE A 195 -8.35 -5.73 -9.38
N VAL A 196 -7.31 -5.15 -9.98
CA VAL A 196 -7.26 -4.82 -11.41
C VAL A 196 -7.53 -6.05 -12.27
N LYS A 197 -6.91 -7.19 -11.92
CA LYS A 197 -7.09 -8.44 -12.67
C LYS A 197 -8.51 -8.99 -12.60
N LEU A 198 -9.18 -8.82 -11.47
CA LEU A 198 -10.58 -9.20 -11.31
C LEU A 198 -11.49 -8.33 -12.19
N ASP A 199 -11.20 -7.03 -12.30
CA ASP A 199 -11.98 -6.13 -13.15
C ASP A 199 -11.82 -6.47 -14.64
N ASP A 200 -10.59 -6.69 -15.10
CA ASP A 200 -10.25 -7.21 -16.43
C ASP A 200 -11.00 -8.51 -16.76
N LEU A 201 -11.05 -9.42 -15.79
CA LEU A 201 -11.78 -10.69 -15.93
C LEU A 201 -13.28 -10.44 -16.09
N GLY A 202 -13.85 -9.50 -15.35
CA GLY A 202 -15.24 -9.07 -15.48
C GLY A 202 -15.56 -8.53 -16.88
N LEU A 203 -14.68 -7.67 -17.42
CA LEU A 203 -14.78 -7.15 -18.79
C LEU A 203 -14.65 -8.26 -19.83
N HIS A 204 -13.70 -9.17 -19.66
CA HIS A 204 -13.49 -10.27 -20.60
C HIS A 204 -14.70 -11.23 -20.61
N LEU A 205 -15.28 -11.55 -19.46
CA LEU A 205 -16.46 -12.41 -19.34
C LEU A 205 -17.72 -11.76 -19.94
N THR A 206 -17.85 -10.44 -19.87
CA THR A 206 -19.01 -9.73 -20.46
C THR A 206 -18.92 -9.61 -21.97
N ARG A 207 -17.72 -9.53 -22.55
CA ARG A 207 -17.47 -9.46 -24.00
C ARG A 207 -17.57 -10.81 -24.73
N ARG A 208 -17.72 -11.92 -23.98
CA ARG A 208 -17.80 -13.27 -24.58
C ARG A 208 -19.08 -13.41 -25.43
N SER A 209 -18.88 -13.66 -26.73
CA SER A 209 -19.96 -13.77 -27.71
C SER A 209 -20.36 -15.23 -27.93
N GLY A 210 -21.67 -15.52 -27.90
CA GLY A 210 -22.24 -16.86 -28.12
C GLY A 210 -23.59 -17.05 -27.43
N ASP A 211 -24.56 -17.68 -28.10
CA ASP A 211 -25.95 -17.82 -27.64
C ASP A 211 -26.20 -19.05 -26.75
N THR A 212 -25.13 -19.69 -26.28
CA THR A 212 -25.20 -20.85 -25.39
C THR A 212 -25.52 -20.44 -23.95
N GLY A 213 -26.27 -21.29 -23.22
CA GLY A 213 -26.64 -21.04 -21.82
C GLY A 213 -25.43 -20.77 -20.89
N SER A 214 -24.27 -21.37 -21.20
CA SER A 214 -23.00 -21.13 -20.51
C SER A 214 -22.42 -19.74 -20.75
N ALA A 215 -22.57 -19.18 -21.95
CA ALA A 215 -22.15 -17.82 -22.27
C ALA A 215 -23.05 -16.76 -21.60
N SER A 216 -24.35 -17.05 -21.44
CA SER A 216 -25.26 -16.18 -20.68
C SER A 216 -24.92 -16.15 -19.18
N PHE A 217 -24.59 -17.32 -18.60
CA PHE A 217 -24.16 -17.42 -17.20
C PHE A 217 -22.83 -16.69 -16.93
N GLN A 218 -21.85 -16.84 -17.83
CA GLN A 218 -20.56 -16.13 -17.74
C GLN A 218 -20.73 -14.61 -17.84
N ARG A 219 -21.63 -14.11 -18.69
CA ARG A 219 -21.96 -12.68 -18.78
C ARG A 219 -22.60 -12.15 -17.50
N LYS A 220 -23.45 -12.95 -16.83
CA LYS A 220 -24.02 -12.58 -15.51
C LYS A 220 -22.93 -12.49 -14.44
N ILE A 221 -22.00 -13.44 -14.39
CA ILE A 221 -20.86 -13.39 -13.47
C ILE A 221 -19.99 -12.16 -13.76
N GLY A 222 -19.65 -11.92 -15.03
CA GLY A 222 -18.86 -10.76 -15.42
C GLY A 222 -19.51 -9.44 -15.00
N ARG A 223 -20.83 -9.28 -15.22
CA ARG A 223 -21.58 -8.11 -14.72
C ARG A 223 -21.55 -8.02 -13.19
N GLY A 224 -21.68 -9.14 -12.49
CA GLY A 224 -21.58 -9.17 -11.03
C GLY A 224 -20.23 -8.67 -10.51
N ILE A 225 -19.13 -9.08 -11.15
CA ILE A 225 -17.78 -8.64 -10.81
C ILE A 225 -17.62 -7.13 -11.04
N LEU A 226 -18.05 -6.62 -12.20
CA LEU A 226 -17.97 -5.18 -12.52
C LEU A 226 -18.81 -4.31 -11.58
N ILE A 227 -19.96 -4.80 -11.12
CA ILE A 227 -20.79 -4.10 -10.13
C ILE A 227 -20.13 -4.14 -8.74
N ALA A 228 -19.42 -5.22 -8.42
CA ALA A 228 -18.75 -5.39 -7.14
C ALA A 228 -17.42 -4.61 -7.03
N ALA A 229 -16.71 -4.36 -8.14
CA ALA A 229 -15.43 -3.67 -8.13
C ALA A 229 -15.45 -2.27 -7.47
N PRO A 230 -16.43 -1.38 -7.75
CA PRO A 230 -16.56 -0.09 -7.06
C PRO A 230 -16.84 -0.23 -5.56
N TRP A 231 -17.61 -1.26 -5.18
CA TRP A 231 -17.91 -1.56 -3.78
C TRP A 231 -16.66 -2.08 -3.05
N LEU A 232 -15.84 -2.90 -3.71
CA LEU A 232 -14.58 -3.38 -3.17
C LEU A 232 -13.61 -2.22 -2.91
N MET A 233 -13.48 -1.28 -3.86
CA MET A 233 -12.63 -0.10 -3.70
C MET A 233 -13.09 0.80 -2.54
N ARG A 234 -14.40 1.06 -2.42
CA ARG A 234 -14.97 1.81 -1.29
C ARG A 234 -14.80 1.07 0.04
N GLY A 235 -14.93 -0.27 0.01
CA GLY A 235 -14.70 -1.13 1.17
C GLY A 235 -13.26 -1.07 1.66
N LEU A 236 -12.29 -1.03 0.74
CA LEU A 236 -10.88 -0.85 1.08
C LEU A 236 -10.64 0.47 1.83
N SER A 237 -11.22 1.59 1.37
CA SER A 237 -11.10 2.88 2.06
C SER A 237 -11.70 2.84 3.47
N VAL A 238 -12.86 2.21 3.65
CA VAL A 238 -13.49 2.06 4.97
C VAL A 238 -12.67 1.17 5.89
N LEU A 239 -12.14 0.07 5.37
CA LEU A 239 -11.26 -0.84 6.13
C LEU A 239 -9.95 -0.15 6.50
N GLY A 240 -9.35 0.63 5.60
CA GLY A 240 -8.16 1.43 5.86
C GLY A 240 -8.39 2.44 6.98
N THR A 241 -9.48 3.20 6.88
CA THR A 241 -9.87 4.12 7.97
C THR A 241 -10.14 3.39 9.28
N ALA A 242 -10.88 2.28 9.26
CA ALA A 242 -11.15 1.51 10.48
C ALA A 242 -9.89 0.92 11.12
N ALA A 243 -8.92 0.51 10.30
CA ALA A 243 -7.65 -0.03 10.76
C ALA A 243 -6.77 1.05 11.42
N MET A 244 -6.92 2.33 11.08
CA MET A 244 -6.23 3.43 11.78
C MET A 244 -6.73 3.64 13.22
N PHE A 245 -7.93 3.16 13.56
CA PHE A 245 -8.53 3.30 14.90
C PHE A 245 -8.36 2.08 15.82
N LEU A 246 -7.75 1.00 15.33
CA LEU A 246 -7.55 -0.27 16.06
C LEU A 246 -6.09 -0.45 16.50
#